data_AF-A0A419DVA4-F1
#
_entry.id   AF-A0A419DVA4-F1
#
_cell.length_a   1.000
_cell.length_b   1.000
_cell.length_c   1.000
_cell.angle_alpha   90.00
_cell.angle_beta   90.00
_cell.angle_gamma   90.00
#
_symmetry.space_group_name_H-M   'P 1'
#
loop_
_entity.id
_entity.type
_entity.pdbx_description
1 polymer ?
#
loop_
_entity_poly.entity_id
_entity_poly.type
_entity_poly.pdbx_seq_one_letter_code
_entity_poly.pdbx_strand_id
1 'polypeptide(L)'
;MDKKELLKAGIRFHGHLGPYLVLGLLAGGIALKKLNCKKHFGVKVKVYGATEKPKSCLIDGLQLSTGATFGKGNILKVPAKKIKIAVSNTMNNKKLEVSLKAGLVERLSAAKTHRDSEELALDLYKSEPSVLFKLT
;
A
#
# COMPACT_ATOMS: atom_id res chain seq x y z
N MET A 1 -13.51 -4.36 8.57
CA MET A 1 -13.80 -4.67 7.16
C MET A 1 -13.01 -5.91 6.79
N ASP A 2 -13.66 -6.89 6.19
CA ASP A 2 -12.95 -8.02 5.58
C ASP A 2 -12.14 -7.57 4.35
N LYS A 3 -11.33 -8.49 3.82
CA LYS A 3 -10.42 -8.23 2.69
C LYS A 3 -11.16 -7.86 1.40
N LYS A 4 -12.37 -8.38 1.17
CA LYS A 4 -13.16 -8.14 -0.05
C LYS A 4 -13.85 -6.78 0.01
N GLU A 5 -14.43 -6.44 1.15
CA GLU A 5 -15.03 -5.13 1.38
C GLU A 5 -13.98 -4.01 1.33
N LEU A 6 -12.77 -4.26 1.84
CA LEU A 6 -11.67 -3.32 1.73
C LEU A 6 -11.27 -3.07 0.27
N LEU A 7 -11.22 -4.11 -0.57
CA LEU A 7 -10.93 -3.97 -2.00
C LEU A 7 -12.02 -3.15 -2.70
N LYS A 8 -13.30 -3.48 -2.48
CA LYS A 8 -14.43 -2.74 -3.06
C LYS A 8 -14.40 -1.26 -2.66
N ALA A 9 -14.15 -0.97 -1.38
CA ALA A 9 -14.00 0.41 -0.92
C ALA A 9 -12.80 1.11 -1.55
N GLY A 10 -11.67 0.39 -1.73
CA GLY A 10 -10.51 0.84 -2.47
C GLY A 10 -10.85 1.29 -3.88
N ILE A 11 -11.53 0.42 -4.64
CA ILE A 11 -11.94 0.70 -6.02
C ILE A 11 -12.89 1.91 -6.05
N ARG A 12 -13.90 1.95 -5.16
CA ARG A 12 -14.84 3.09 -5.10
C ARG A 12 -14.17 4.42 -4.78
N PHE A 13 -13.23 4.43 -3.84
CA PHE A 13 -12.51 5.65 -3.45
C PHE A 13 -11.55 6.12 -4.54
N HIS A 14 -10.82 5.18 -5.15
CA HIS A 14 -9.80 5.48 -6.15
C HIS A 14 -10.37 5.76 -7.55
N GLY A 15 -11.53 5.17 -7.85
CA GLY A 15 -12.23 5.25 -9.13
C GLY A 15 -12.04 4.04 -10.04
N HIS A 16 -11.00 3.22 -9.83
CA HIS A 16 -10.78 2.00 -10.61
C HIS A 16 -9.90 0.99 -9.85
N LEU A 17 -9.79 -0.24 -10.39
CA LEU A 17 -8.85 -1.25 -9.91
C LEU A 17 -7.46 -0.99 -10.51
N GLY A 18 -6.42 -1.08 -9.71
CA GLY A 18 -5.05 -0.92 -10.18
C GLY A 18 -4.03 -1.58 -9.27
N PRO A 19 -2.85 -1.96 -9.80
CA PRO A 19 -1.89 -2.77 -9.06
C PRO A 19 -1.30 -2.00 -7.87
N TYR A 20 -1.00 -0.71 -8.04
CA TYR A 20 -0.51 0.13 -6.95
C TYR A 20 -1.54 0.32 -5.83
N LEU A 21 -2.81 0.51 -6.17
CA LEU A 21 -3.91 0.57 -5.19
C LEU A 21 -3.93 -0.72 -4.35
N VAL A 22 -3.93 -1.88 -5.00
CA VAL A 22 -3.92 -3.19 -4.32
C VAL A 22 -2.70 -3.33 -3.42
N LEU A 23 -1.51 -2.99 -3.91
CA LEU A 23 -0.29 -3.03 -3.10
C LEU A 23 -0.37 -2.13 -1.87
N GLY A 24 -0.97 -0.94 -1.99
CA GLY A 24 -1.22 -0.06 -0.85
C GLY A 24 -2.16 -0.68 0.18
N LEU A 25 -3.26 -1.30 -0.27
CA LEU A 25 -4.22 -1.97 0.62
C LEU A 25 -3.57 -3.13 1.38
N LEU A 26 -2.80 -3.96 0.68
CA LEU A 26 -2.10 -5.11 1.27
C LEU A 26 -0.99 -4.66 2.23
N ALA A 27 -0.12 -3.76 1.81
CA ALA A 27 1.01 -3.28 2.61
C ALA A 27 0.54 -2.66 3.92
N GLY A 28 -0.48 -1.81 3.89
CA GLY A 28 -1.02 -1.21 5.11
C GLY A 28 -1.68 -2.22 6.03
N GLY A 29 -2.44 -3.17 5.49
CA GLY A 29 -3.04 -4.25 6.29
C GLY A 29 -2.00 -5.11 7.01
N ILE A 30 -0.92 -5.50 6.31
CA ILE A 30 0.19 -6.26 6.89
C ILE A 30 0.89 -5.44 7.99
N ALA A 31 1.16 -4.16 7.73
CA ALA A 31 1.84 -3.29 8.68
C ALA A 31 1.05 -3.11 9.98
N LEU A 32 -0.27 -2.87 9.90
CA LEU A 32 -1.12 -2.78 11.09
C LEU A 32 -1.11 -4.09 11.89
N LYS A 33 -1.22 -5.24 11.20
CA LYS A 33 -1.19 -6.56 11.85
C LYS A 33 0.14 -6.81 12.57
N LYS A 34 1.27 -6.51 11.93
CA LYS A 34 2.62 -6.73 12.49
C LYS A 34 2.95 -5.78 13.64
N LEU A 35 2.47 -4.55 13.59
CA LEU A 35 2.72 -3.54 14.63
C LEU A 35 1.68 -3.52 15.75
N ASN A 36 0.68 -4.41 15.69
CA ASN A 36 -0.47 -4.44 16.58
C ASN A 36 -1.12 -3.04 16.71
N CYS A 37 -1.31 -2.36 15.59
CA CYS A 37 -1.93 -1.05 15.54
C CYS A 37 -3.46 -1.18 15.58
N LYS A 38 -4.12 -0.32 16.36
CA LYS A 38 -5.54 -0.02 16.13
C LYS A 38 -5.64 0.84 14.87
N LYS A 39 -6.46 0.43 13.90
CA LYS A 39 -6.67 1.20 12.66
C LYS A 39 -7.14 2.63 13.00
N HIS A 40 -6.75 3.61 12.18
CA HIS A 40 -7.14 5.03 12.27
C HIS A 40 -6.50 5.88 13.37
N PHE A 41 -5.94 5.29 14.43
CA PHE A 41 -5.36 6.01 15.56
C PHE A 41 -3.94 5.55 15.86
N GLY A 42 -3.06 6.50 16.18
CA GLY A 42 -1.68 6.19 16.55
C GLY A 42 -0.84 5.56 15.43
N VAL A 43 -1.20 5.81 14.17
CA VAL A 43 -0.44 5.33 13.01
C VAL A 43 0.13 6.55 12.27
N LYS A 44 1.42 6.50 11.95
CA LYS A 44 2.04 7.40 10.97
C LYS A 44 2.63 6.59 9.82
N VAL A 45 2.55 7.13 8.62
CA VAL A 45 3.03 6.49 7.40
C VAL A 45 3.93 7.46 6.62
N LYS A 46 5.08 7.00 6.18
CA LYS A 46 5.91 7.69 5.18
C LYS A 46 6.03 6.82 3.95
N VAL A 47 5.71 7.38 2.78
CA VAL A 47 5.75 6.69 1.49
C VAL A 47 6.84 7.31 0.65
N TYR A 48 7.89 6.54 0.39
CA TYR A 48 9.04 6.93 -0.40
C TYR A 48 8.84 6.51 -1.85
N GLY A 49 9.26 7.34 -2.80
CA GLY A 49 9.37 6.98 -4.22
C GLY A 49 8.06 6.70 -4.95
N ALA A 50 6.93 7.12 -4.39
CA ALA A 50 5.59 7.03 -4.96
C ALA A 50 4.93 8.43 -5.09
N THR A 51 5.68 9.39 -5.63
CA THR A 51 5.23 10.80 -5.71
C THR A 51 4.26 11.05 -6.87
N GLU A 52 4.40 10.29 -7.97
CA GLU A 52 3.67 10.50 -9.22
C GLU A 52 2.91 9.25 -9.68
N LYS A 53 1.94 9.43 -10.58
CA LYS A 53 1.20 8.32 -11.19
C LYS A 53 2.14 7.46 -12.05
N PRO A 54 1.90 6.14 -12.13
CA PRO A 54 0.86 5.38 -11.43
C PRO A 54 1.23 5.01 -9.98
N LYS A 55 2.48 5.23 -9.54
CA LYS A 55 2.98 4.80 -8.23
C LYS A 55 2.21 5.44 -7.08
N SER A 56 1.80 6.69 -7.22
CA SER A 56 1.08 7.44 -6.19
C SER A 56 -0.28 6.87 -5.83
N CYS A 57 -0.90 6.03 -6.69
CA CYS A 57 -2.13 5.30 -6.38
C CYS A 57 -1.97 4.36 -5.17
N LEU A 58 -0.74 3.95 -4.86
CA LEU A 58 -0.40 3.18 -3.67
C LEU A 58 -0.79 3.89 -2.37
N ILE A 59 -0.76 5.23 -2.40
CA ILE A 59 -1.06 6.04 -1.23
C ILE A 59 -2.54 5.94 -0.88
N ASP A 60 -3.46 5.89 -1.85
CA ASP A 60 -4.89 5.73 -1.61
C ASP A 60 -5.18 4.38 -0.93
N GLY A 61 -4.52 3.31 -1.37
CA GLY A 61 -4.59 2.01 -0.71
C GLY A 61 -4.07 2.06 0.72
N LEU A 62 -2.99 2.79 0.98
CA LEU A 62 -2.47 2.99 2.35
C LEU A 62 -3.43 3.80 3.22
N GLN A 63 -4.04 4.85 2.69
CA GLN A 63 -5.02 5.66 3.42
C GLN A 63 -6.19 4.80 3.91
N LEU A 64 -6.74 3.96 3.04
CA LEU A 64 -7.86 3.09 3.38
C LEU A 64 -7.50 1.92 4.28
N SER A 65 -6.32 1.32 4.11
CA SER A 65 -5.90 0.17 4.90
C SER A 65 -5.38 0.56 6.29
N THR A 66 -4.65 1.68 6.40
CA THR A 66 -4.03 2.13 7.66
C THR A 66 -4.90 3.13 8.44
N GLY A 67 -5.69 3.94 7.72
CA GLY A 67 -6.38 5.10 8.29
C GLY A 67 -5.47 6.31 8.54
N ALA A 68 -4.21 6.28 8.08
CA ALA A 68 -3.35 7.44 8.00
C ALA A 68 -3.61 8.20 6.70
N THR A 69 -4.05 9.45 6.80
CA THR A 69 -4.57 10.22 5.67
C THR A 69 -3.92 11.59 5.58
N PHE A 70 -4.00 12.22 4.40
CA PHE A 70 -3.52 13.59 4.23
C PHE A 70 -4.26 14.57 5.13
N GLY A 71 -5.58 14.45 5.24
CA GLY A 71 -6.39 15.31 6.11
C GLY A 71 -6.05 15.17 7.59
N LYS A 72 -5.59 14.01 8.04
CA LYS A 72 -5.09 13.81 9.42
C LYS A 72 -3.63 14.22 9.61
N GLY A 73 -2.92 14.59 8.54
CA GLY A 73 -1.51 14.96 8.59
C GLY A 73 -0.55 13.83 8.98
N ASN A 74 -1.00 12.58 8.98
CA ASN A 74 -0.22 11.43 9.45
C ASN A 74 0.25 10.49 8.33
N ILE A 75 0.11 10.89 7.06
CA ILE A 75 0.79 10.28 5.92
C ILE A 75 1.63 11.34 5.18
N LEU A 76 2.86 10.98 4.80
CA LEU A 76 3.78 11.88 4.09
C LEU A 76 4.33 11.20 2.83
N LYS A 77 4.41 11.97 1.74
CA LYS A 77 5.14 11.58 0.53
C LYS A 77 6.58 12.04 0.65
N VAL A 78 7.52 11.17 0.28
CA VAL A 78 8.95 11.48 0.30
C VAL A 78 9.54 11.13 -1.07
N PRO A 79 10.16 12.08 -1.79
CA PRO A 79 10.88 11.77 -3.02
C PRO A 79 11.96 10.71 -2.78
N ALA A 80 12.01 9.67 -3.62
CA ALA A 80 13.04 8.64 -3.60
C ALA A 80 13.05 7.86 -4.92
N LYS A 81 14.14 7.15 -5.20
CA LYS A 81 14.25 6.29 -6.41
C LYS A 81 13.43 5.01 -6.32
N LYS A 82 13.24 4.48 -5.10
CA LYS A 82 12.59 3.18 -4.86
C LYS A 82 11.38 3.34 -3.93
N ILE A 83 10.38 2.50 -4.14
CA ILE A 83 9.20 2.45 -3.27
C ILE A 83 9.57 1.81 -1.94
N LYS A 84 9.28 2.55 -0.86
CA LYS A 84 9.38 2.07 0.52
C LYS A 84 8.26 2.68 1.35
N ILE A 85 7.68 1.90 2.25
CA ILE A 85 6.59 2.34 3.12
C ILE A 85 7.07 2.13 4.55
N ALA A 86 7.30 3.22 5.28
CA ALA A 86 7.60 3.16 6.70
C ALA A 86 6.33 3.42 7.49
N VAL A 87 5.96 2.49 8.37
CA VAL A 87 4.81 2.60 9.26
C VAL A 87 5.29 2.59 10.70
N SER A 88 4.76 3.50 11.50
CA SER A 88 5.06 3.55 12.94
C SER A 88 3.78 3.55 13.75
N ASN A 89 3.78 2.74 14.81
CA ASN A 89 2.77 2.77 15.86
C ASN A 89 3.24 3.74 16.95
N THR A 90 2.55 4.86 17.11
CA THR A 90 2.92 5.89 18.10
C THR A 90 2.52 5.52 19.52
N MET A 91 1.72 4.47 19.71
CA MET A 91 1.29 4.02 21.04
C MET A 91 2.34 3.13 21.71
N ASN A 92 3.13 2.40 20.93
CA ASN A 92 4.14 1.47 21.44
C ASN A 92 5.54 1.67 20.82
N ASN A 93 5.72 2.75 20.05
CA ASN A 93 6.97 3.12 19.36
C ASN A 93 7.54 2.09 18.38
N LYS A 94 6.80 1.02 18.03
CA LYS A 94 7.24 0.03 17.05
C LYS A 94 7.17 0.60 15.63
N LYS A 95 8.10 0.17 14.79
CA LYS A 95 8.23 0.57 13.39
C LYS A 95 8.37 -0.66 12.50
N LEU A 96 7.88 -0.53 11.28
CA LEU A 96 8.03 -1.54 10.23
C LEU A 96 8.26 -0.81 8.91
N GLU A 97 9.24 -1.27 8.15
CA GLU A 97 9.40 -0.89 6.76
C GLU A 97 8.91 -2.03 5.85
N VAL A 98 8.16 -1.64 4.82
CA VAL A 98 7.65 -2.53 3.77
C VAL A 98 8.25 -2.06 2.45
N SER A 99 8.91 -2.97 1.74
CA SER A 99 9.49 -2.73 0.43
C SER A 99 9.00 -3.76 -0.58
N LEU A 100 8.95 -3.38 -1.86
CA LEU A 100 8.55 -4.29 -2.95
C LEU A 100 9.73 -5.21 -3.29
N LYS A 101 9.47 -6.51 -3.51
CA LYS A 101 10.47 -7.44 -4.02
C LYS A 101 10.85 -7.11 -5.48
N ALA A 102 12.07 -7.44 -5.90
CA ALA A 102 12.59 -7.09 -7.22
C ALA A 102 11.71 -7.60 -8.37
N GLY A 103 11.33 -8.89 -8.36
CA GLY A 103 10.47 -9.48 -9.40
C GLY A 103 9.08 -8.84 -9.48
N LEU A 104 8.58 -8.19 -8.43
CA LEU A 104 7.33 -7.43 -8.50
C LEU A 104 7.49 -6.13 -9.30
N VAL A 105 8.65 -5.47 -9.20
CA VAL A 105 8.92 -4.23 -9.96
C VAL A 105 8.92 -4.51 -11.47
N GLU A 106 9.52 -5.62 -11.88
CA GLU A 106 9.53 -6.07 -13.27
C GLU A 106 8.11 -6.33 -13.79
N ARG A 107 7.30 -7.08 -13.03
CA ARG A 107 5.90 -7.33 -13.36
C ARG A 107 5.07 -6.06 -13.50
N LEU A 108 5.28 -5.09 -12.61
CA LEU A 108 4.61 -3.78 -12.68
C LEU A 108 4.98 -3.00 -13.94
N SER A 109 6.24 -3.08 -14.38
CA SER A 109 6.70 -2.43 -15.62
C SER A 109 6.24 -3.12 -16.90
N ALA A 110 5.88 -4.40 -16.84
CA ALA A 110 5.45 -5.18 -17.99
C ALA A 110 3.98 -4.93 -18.38
N ALA A 111 3.14 -4.44 -17.46
CA ALA A 111 1.75 -4.09 -17.75
C ALA A 111 1.68 -2.80 -18.59
N LYS A 112 1.16 -2.89 -19.82
CA LYS A 112 1.14 -1.77 -20.77
C LYS A 112 -0.25 -1.21 -21.02
N THR A 113 -1.28 -2.04 -20.85
CA THR A 113 -2.67 -1.65 -21.06
C THR A 113 -3.44 -1.53 -19.74
N HIS A 114 -4.62 -0.90 -19.80
CA HIS A 114 -5.55 -0.90 -18.68
C HIS A 114 -5.93 -2.32 -18.25
N ARG A 115 -6.19 -3.20 -19.23
CA ARG A 115 -6.54 -4.60 -19.00
C ARG A 115 -5.41 -5.35 -18.30
N ASP A 116 -4.17 -5.21 -18.77
CA ASP A 116 -2.99 -5.84 -18.14
C ASP A 116 -2.86 -5.37 -16.67
N SER A 117 -3.15 -4.09 -16.43
CA SER A 117 -3.08 -3.50 -15.09
C SER A 117 -4.14 -4.07 -14.15
N GLU A 118 -5.37 -4.29 -14.61
CA GLU A 118 -6.44 -4.92 -13.83
C GLU A 118 -6.17 -6.40 -13.58
N GLU A 119 -5.74 -7.14 -14.59
CA GLU A 119 -5.37 -8.56 -14.46
C GLU A 119 -4.22 -8.73 -13.45
N LEU A 120 -3.17 -7.89 -13.54
CA LEU A 120 -2.10 -7.86 -12.57
C LEU A 120 -2.62 -7.51 -11.17
N ALA A 121 -3.48 -6.50 -11.03
CA ALA A 121 -4.04 -6.12 -9.74
C ALA A 121 -4.79 -7.27 -9.06
N LEU A 122 -5.58 -8.04 -9.82
CA LEU A 122 -6.29 -9.22 -9.31
C LEU A 122 -5.33 -10.33 -8.87
N ASP A 123 -4.27 -10.58 -9.63
CA ASP A 123 -3.24 -11.56 -9.26
C ASP A 123 -2.50 -11.15 -7.97
N LEU A 124 -2.09 -9.89 -7.89
CA LEU A 124 -1.45 -9.34 -6.68
C LEU A 124 -2.37 -9.43 -5.46
N TYR A 125 -3.67 -9.21 -5.64
CA TYR A 125 -4.65 -9.31 -4.55
C TYR A 125 -4.77 -10.73 -4.00
N LYS A 126 -4.66 -11.75 -4.86
CA LYS A 126 -4.71 -13.17 -4.50
C LYS A 126 -3.39 -13.70 -3.95
N SER A 127 -2.27 -13.06 -4.28
CA SER A 127 -0.94 -13.45 -3.87
C SER A 127 -0.73 -13.36 -2.35
N GLU A 128 0.13 -14.26 -1.84
CA GLU A 128 0.59 -14.21 -0.46
C GLU A 128 1.48 -12.97 -0.21
N PRO A 129 1.30 -12.24 0.91
CA PRO A 129 2.13 -11.09 1.26
C PRO A 129 3.65 -11.32 1.16
N SER A 130 4.11 -12.52 1.53
CA SER A 130 5.54 -12.87 1.55
C SER A 130 6.15 -12.93 0.15
N VAL A 131 5.36 -13.13 -0.91
CA VAL A 131 5.87 -13.12 -2.29
C VAL A 131 5.96 -11.71 -2.88
N LEU A 132 5.22 -10.75 -2.29
CA LEU A 132 5.17 -9.37 -2.77
C LEU A 132 6.14 -8.45 -2.03
N PHE A 133 6.28 -8.65 -0.72
CA PHE A 133 6.93 -7.68 0.16
C PHE A 133 8.15 -8.28 0.89
N LYS A 134 9.12 -7.41 1.15
CA LYS A 134 10.15 -7.60 2.17
C LYS A 134 9.84 -6.68 3.34
N LEU A 135 9.80 -7.24 4.55
CA LEU A 135 9.56 -6.54 5.80
C LEU A 135 10.88 -6.41 6.57
N THR A 136 11.16 -5.22 7.12
CA THR A 136 12.35 -4.94 7.94
C THR A 136 11.99 -4.02 9.10
#